data_AF-A0A060RS06-F1
#
_entry.id   AF-A0A060RS06-F1
#
_cell.length_a   1.000
_cell.length_b   1.000
_cell.length_c   1.000
_cell.angle_alpha   90.00
_cell.angle_beta   90.00
_cell.angle_gamma   90.00
#
_symmetry.space_group_name_H-M   'P 1'
#
loop_
_entity.id
_entity.type
_entity.pdbx_description
1 polymer ?
#
loop_
_entity_poly.entity_id
_entity_poly.type
_entity_poly.pdbx_seq_one_letter_code
_entity_poly.pdbx_strand_id
1 'polypeptide(L)'
;MIFGVKDLCQNTKYRTWYKSMHGIGFALSSTDMKNTLNFYKLVKDGTTIDEMINCIYAFIKYYDTLKNDLINEHKTIFTEWMKNTQKLYM
;
A
#
# COMPACT_ATOMS: atom_id res chain seq x y z
N MET A 1 -22.03 5.87 33.07
CA MET A 1 -22.30 5.44 31.69
C MET A 1 -21.07 5.77 30.84
N ILE A 2 -20.10 4.84 30.71
CA ILE A 2 -18.79 5.04 30.01
C ILE A 2 -18.77 4.30 28.65
N PHE A 3 -19.90 3.74 28.21
CA PHE A 3 -19.99 2.90 27.01
C PHE A 3 -19.90 3.65 25.66
N GLY A 4 -19.97 4.99 25.63
CA GLY A 4 -20.00 5.73 24.35
C GLY A 4 -18.64 5.96 23.67
N VAL A 5 -17.58 6.22 24.43
CA VAL A 5 -16.31 6.74 23.88
C VAL A 5 -15.41 5.63 23.33
N LYS A 6 -15.37 4.47 24.01
CA LYS A 6 -14.56 3.32 23.58
C LYS A 6 -15.04 2.75 22.23
N ASP A 7 -16.34 2.65 22.04
CA ASP A 7 -16.92 2.07 20.82
C ASP A 7 -16.77 3.01 19.61
N LEU A 8 -16.89 4.32 19.82
CA LEU A 8 -16.61 5.34 18.81
C LEU A 8 -15.12 5.35 18.37
N CYS A 9 -14.20 5.22 19.33
CA CYS A 9 -12.76 5.13 19.08
C CYS A 9 -12.38 3.86 18.29
N GLN A 10 -13.00 2.71 18.61
CA GLN A 10 -12.79 1.47 17.87
C GLN A 10 -13.30 1.58 16.43
N ASN A 11 -14.51 2.10 16.22
CA ASN A 11 -15.09 2.25 14.87
C ASN A 11 -14.28 3.19 13.98
N THR A 12 -13.75 4.29 14.52
CA THR A 12 -12.87 5.20 13.77
C THR A 12 -11.52 4.55 13.45
N LYS A 13 -10.94 3.78 14.38
CA LYS A 13 -9.72 2.99 14.14
C LYS A 13 -9.90 1.99 12.99
N TYR A 14 -10.98 1.21 12.99
CA TYR A 14 -11.26 0.24 11.92
C TYR A 14 -11.46 0.93 10.56
N ARG A 15 -12.17 2.05 10.53
CA ARG A 15 -12.38 2.83 9.30
C ARG A 15 -11.07 3.37 8.73
N THR A 16 -10.18 3.90 9.57
CA THR A 16 -8.87 4.41 9.15
C THR A 16 -7.98 3.28 8.64
N TRP A 17 -7.94 2.14 9.34
CA TRP A 17 -7.21 0.96 8.88
C TRP A 17 -7.70 0.46 7.52
N TYR A 18 -9.03 0.35 7.35
CA TYR A 18 -9.63 -0.08 6.09
C TYR A 18 -9.29 0.87 4.92
N LYS A 19 -9.37 2.19 5.14
CA LYS A 19 -8.96 3.19 4.15
C LYS A 19 -7.48 3.06 3.77
N SER A 20 -6.61 2.87 4.75
CA SER A 20 -5.18 2.64 4.53
C SER A 20 -4.93 1.40 3.69
N MET A 21 -5.55 0.27 4.04
CA MET A 21 -5.44 -0.98 3.27
C MET A 21 -5.94 -0.83 1.84
N HIS A 22 -7.04 -0.09 1.64
CA HIS A 22 -7.53 0.22 0.30
C HIS A 22 -6.53 1.07 -0.48
N GLY A 23 -5.91 2.07 0.14
CA GLY A 23 -4.87 2.90 -0.48
C GLY A 23 -3.65 2.08 -0.93
N ILE A 24 -3.16 1.19 -0.06
CA ILE A 24 -2.07 0.26 -0.38
C ILE A 24 -2.45 -0.63 -1.56
N GLY A 25 -3.63 -1.26 -1.50
CA GLY A 25 -4.12 -2.13 -2.57
C GLY A 25 -4.22 -1.39 -3.91
N PHE A 26 -4.76 -0.18 -3.90
CA PHE A 26 -4.87 0.66 -5.09
C PHE A 26 -3.50 1.00 -5.69
N ALA A 27 -2.52 1.40 -4.87
CA ALA A 27 -1.18 1.74 -5.32
C ALA A 27 -0.47 0.52 -5.96
N LEU A 28 -0.60 -0.66 -5.34
CA LEU A 28 -0.07 -1.91 -5.88
C LEU A 28 -0.76 -2.28 -7.21
N SER A 29 -2.09 -2.26 -7.27
CA SER A 29 -2.81 -2.59 -8.51
C SER A 29 -2.53 -1.62 -9.66
N SER A 30 -2.38 -0.32 -9.38
CA SER A 30 -1.97 0.66 -10.39
C SER A 30 -0.57 0.37 -10.92
N THR A 31 0.32 -0.09 -10.05
CA THR A 31 1.69 -0.48 -10.40
C THR A 31 1.70 -1.75 -11.26
N ASP A 32 0.89 -2.76 -10.89
CA ASP A 32 0.71 -3.99 -11.65
C ASP A 32 0.20 -3.71 -13.07
N MET A 33 -0.80 -2.83 -13.20
CA MET A 33 -1.36 -2.43 -14.49
C MET A 33 -0.30 -1.76 -15.38
N LYS A 34 0.48 -0.82 -14.82
CA LYS A 34 1.54 -0.12 -15.54
C LYS A 34 2.62 -1.08 -16.02
N ASN A 35 3.05 -2.01 -15.16
CA ASN A 35 4.07 -2.97 -15.51
C ASN A 35 3.58 -3.96 -16.58
N THR A 36 2.35 -4.45 -16.46
CA THR A 36 1.73 -5.34 -17.44
C THR A 36 1.67 -4.68 -18.82
N LEU A 37 1.30 -3.39 -18.88
CA LEU A 37 1.29 -2.63 -20.13
C LEU A 37 2.70 -2.48 -20.73
N ASN A 38 3.70 -2.21 -19.89
CA ASN A 38 5.09 -2.09 -20.34
C ASN A 38 5.62 -3.42 -20.89
N PHE A 39 5.38 -4.53 -20.19
CA PHE A 39 5.76 -5.85 -20.63
C PHE A 39 5.07 -6.25 -21.94
N TYR A 40 3.77 -5.96 -22.07
CA TYR A 40 3.04 -6.20 -23.31
C TYR A 40 3.63 -5.44 -24.51
N LYS A 41 4.06 -4.19 -24.31
CA LYS A 41 4.75 -3.42 -25.36
C LYS A 41 6.06 -4.10 -25.79
N LEU A 42 6.88 -4.53 -24.83
CA LEU A 42 8.12 -5.27 -25.12
C LEU A 42 7.85 -6.52 -25.97
N VAL A 43 6.85 -7.31 -25.59
CA VAL A 43 6.43 -8.50 -26.37
C VAL A 43 5.98 -8.13 -27.77
N LYS A 44 5.17 -7.07 -27.90
CA LYS A 44 4.65 -6.63 -29.20
C LYS A 44 5.75 -6.10 -30.12
N ASP A 45 6.73 -5.40 -29.56
CA ASP A 45 7.82 -4.77 -30.31
C ASP A 45 8.91 -5.79 -30.72
N GLY A 46 8.76 -7.07 -30.34
CA GLY A 46 9.70 -8.13 -30.70
C GLY A 46 11.07 -7.97 -30.05
N THR A 47 11.11 -7.38 -28.84
CA THR A 47 12.36 -7.25 -28.06
C THR A 47 12.96 -8.61 -27.72
N THR A 48 14.23 -8.59 -27.32
CA THR A 48 14.95 -9.82 -26.97
C THR A 48 14.40 -10.45 -25.70
N ILE A 49 14.58 -11.77 -25.57
CA ILE A 49 14.20 -12.51 -24.36
C ILE A 49 14.94 -11.94 -23.13
N ASP A 50 16.20 -11.54 -23.28
CA ASP A 50 17.00 -10.96 -22.20
C ASP A 50 16.39 -9.64 -21.69
N GLU A 51 15.89 -8.78 -22.58
CA GLU A 51 15.20 -7.54 -22.19
C GLU A 51 13.89 -7.83 -21.44
N MET A 52 13.14 -8.84 -21.88
CA MET A 52 11.91 -9.27 -21.19
C MET A 52 12.20 -9.82 -19.79
N ILE A 53 13.23 -10.66 -19.66
CA ILE A 53 13.70 -11.21 -18.38
C ILE A 53 14.15 -10.07 -17.45
N ASN A 54 14.94 -9.13 -17.96
CA ASN A 54 15.40 -7.96 -17.19
C ASN A 54 14.22 -7.09 -16.73
N CYS A 55 13.19 -6.90 -17.56
CA CYS A 55 11.98 -6.18 -17.18
C CYS A 55 11.25 -6.86 -16.01
N ILE A 56 11.10 -8.19 -16.03
CA ILE A 56 10.47 -8.95 -14.96
C ILE A 56 11.27 -8.83 -13.65
N TYR A 57 12.59 -9.03 -13.70
CA TYR A 57 13.44 -8.91 -12.51
C TYR A 57 13.44 -7.50 -11.92
N ALA A 58 13.50 -6.47 -12.77
CA ALA A 58 13.42 -5.07 -12.34
C ALA A 58 12.08 -4.80 -11.65
N PHE A 59 10.98 -5.34 -12.18
CA PHE A 59 9.66 -5.19 -11.58
C PHE A 59 9.56 -5.87 -10.22
N ILE A 60 9.98 -7.14 -10.09
CA ILE A 60 9.92 -7.89 -8.83
C ILE A 60 10.68 -7.13 -7.73
N LYS A 61 11.89 -6.68 -8.03
CA LYS A 61 12.71 -5.90 -7.09
C LYS A 61 12.01 -4.60 -6.67
N TYR A 62 11.47 -3.86 -7.65
CA TYR A 62 10.73 -2.63 -7.37
C TYR A 62 9.48 -2.88 -6.52
N TYR A 63 8.74 -3.94 -6.83
CA TYR A 63 7.49 -4.28 -6.16
C TYR A 63 7.70 -4.62 -4.67
N ASP A 64 8.76 -5.36 -4.36
CA ASP A 64 9.13 -5.67 -2.97
C ASP A 64 9.46 -4.40 -2.18
N THR A 65 10.22 -3.47 -2.77
CA THR A 65 10.50 -2.17 -2.14
C THR A 65 9.22 -1.36 -1.94
N LEU A 66 8.41 -1.21 -2.99
CA LEU A 66 7.16 -0.45 -2.94
C LEU A 66 6.21 -0.97 -1.86
N LYS A 67 6.04 -2.30 -1.77
CA LYS A 67 5.17 -2.92 -0.77
C LYS A 67 5.64 -2.63 0.65
N ASN A 68 6.95 -2.71 0.90
CA ASN A 68 7.52 -2.42 2.22
C ASN A 68 7.36 -0.95 2.60
N ASP A 69 7.63 -0.04 1.67
CA ASP A 69 7.51 1.40 1.89
C ASP A 69 6.06 1.79 2.22
N LEU A 70 5.09 1.33 1.42
CA LEU A 70 3.66 1.58 1.65
C LEU A 70 3.19 1.07 3.03
N ILE A 71 3.60 -0.14 3.42
CA ILE A 71 3.24 -0.69 4.72
C ILE A 71 3.85 0.14 5.86
N ASN A 72 5.11 0.56 5.71
CA ASN A 72 5.81 1.32 6.74
C ASN A 72 5.25 2.74 6.91
N GLU A 73 4.93 3.41 5.80
CA GLU A 73 4.27 4.72 5.81
C GLU A 73 2.93 4.65 6.54
N HIS A 74 2.05 3.71 6.14
CA HIS A 74 0.74 3.56 6.78
C HIS A 74 0.84 3.12 8.25
N LYS A 75 1.82 2.28 8.62
CA LYS A 75 2.09 1.95 10.04
C LYS A 75 2.49 3.17 10.85
N THR A 76 3.30 4.06 10.28
CA THR A 76 3.77 5.28 10.95
C THR A 76 2.60 6.23 11.22
N ILE A 77 1.80 6.52 10.19
CA ILE A 77 0.58 7.33 10.29
C ILE A 77 -0.37 6.75 11.35
N PHE A 78 -0.56 5.43 11.34
CA PHE A 78 -1.44 4.76 12.29
C PHE A 78 -0.92 4.89 13.74
N THR A 79 0.38 4.74 13.95
CA THR A 79 1.02 4.87 15.27
C THR A 79 0.92 6.29 15.81
N GLU A 80 1.17 7.30 14.98
CA GLU A 80 1.03 8.71 15.35
C GLU A 80 -0.42 9.05 15.73
N TRP A 81 -1.38 8.58 14.94
CA TRP A 81 -2.80 8.77 15.23
C TRP A 81 -3.20 8.15 16.57
N MET A 82 -2.73 6.93 16.87
CA MET A 82 -2.99 6.26 18.15
C MET A 82 -2.44 7.07 19.34
N LYS A 83 -1.21 7.60 19.23
CA LYS A 83 -0.59 8.44 20.27
C LYS A 83 -1.37 9.74 20.49
N ASN A 84 -1.79 10.42 19.42
CA ASN A 84 -2.57 11.65 19.52
C ASN A 84 -3.95 11.42 20.13
N THR A 85 -4.57 10.28 19.79
CA THR A 85 -5.86 9.88 20.36
C THR A 85 -5.74 9.62 21.86
N GLN A 86 -4.71 8.90 22.31
CA GLN A 86 -4.47 8.69 23.75
C GLN A 86 -4.30 10.01 24.52
N LYS A 87 -3.58 10.99 23.95
CA LYS A 87 -3.42 12.33 24.56
C LYS A 87 -4.72 13.11 24.68
N LEU A 88 -5.68 12.94 23.76
CA LEU A 88 -6.98 13.62 23.80
C LEU A 88 -7.92 13.05 24.86
N TYR A 89 -7.69 11.81 25.29
CA TYR A 89 -8.52 11.11 26.28
C TYR A 89 -7.86 10.99 27.67
N MET A 90 -6.66 11.56 27.84
CA MET A 90 -6.01 11.77 29.15
C MET A 90 -6.31 13.17 29.65
#